data_AF-S1NGG4-F1
#
_entry.id   AF-S1NGG4-F1
#
_cell.length_a   1.000
_cell.length_b   1.000
_cell.length_c   1.000
_cell.angle_alpha   90.00
_cell.angle_beta   90.00
_cell.angle_gamma   90.00
#
_symmetry.space_group_name_H-M   'P 1'
#
loop_
_entity.id
_entity.type
_entity.pdbx_description
1 polymer ?
#
loop_
_entity_poly.entity_id
_entity_poly.type
_entity_poly.pdbx_seq_one_letter_code
_entity_poly.pdbx_strand_id
1 'polypeptide(L)'
;MNQLLSLTLIKQQKRLTLTGKIVRIVQSNDNWLYGMQLSKMNTKQYNQYLTFIYAGFNQNLPLYYDKNLSILSRLINIFQQRITLIKTKFNHSSAPLDLNLNIKVQSNYGELTIVRLLERKLVLKTQQFLFAPELTLEFEGIHFELTLCRAIKQDEFLYTIHNWSSIHHSQQFHRLIRTQNKH
;
A
#
# COMPACT_ATOMS: atom_id res chain seq x y z
N MET A 1 31.54 -11.13 -9.64
CA MET A 1 31.19 -11.06 -11.08
C MET A 1 31.18 -9.61 -11.51
N ASN A 2 32.01 -9.22 -12.49
CA ASN A 2 32.27 -7.83 -12.88
C ASN A 2 31.46 -7.46 -14.14
N GLN A 3 30.19 -7.84 -14.20
CA GLN A 3 29.34 -7.68 -15.39
C GLN A 3 28.74 -6.27 -15.44
N LEU A 4 28.96 -5.59 -16.56
CA LEU A 4 28.32 -4.31 -16.88
C LEU A 4 26.93 -4.60 -17.45
N LEU A 5 25.92 -3.97 -16.87
CA LEU A 5 24.53 -4.10 -17.26
C LEU A 5 24.01 -2.75 -17.72
N SER A 6 23.20 -2.79 -18.78
CA SER A 6 22.52 -1.61 -19.32
C SER A 6 21.06 -1.66 -18.93
N LEU A 7 20.60 -0.61 -18.26
CA LEU A 7 19.23 -0.43 -17.79
C LEU A 7 18.60 0.73 -18.54
N THR A 8 17.42 0.52 -19.12
CA THR A 8 16.68 1.57 -19.83
C THR A 8 15.48 2.00 -19.00
N LEU A 9 15.50 3.25 -18.54
CA LEU A 9 14.38 3.89 -17.88
C LEU A 9 13.45 4.51 -18.94
N ILE A 10 12.15 4.27 -18.82
CA ILE A 10 11.13 4.77 -19.76
C ILE A 10 10.08 5.56 -18.98
N LYS A 11 9.87 6.85 -19.31
CA LYS A 11 8.82 7.70 -18.73
C LYS A 11 8.30 8.68 -19.76
N GLN A 12 6.98 8.74 -19.96
CA GLN A 12 6.29 9.73 -20.81
C GLN A 12 7.03 9.98 -22.15
N GLN A 13 7.32 8.90 -22.87
CA GLN A 13 8.02 8.89 -24.17
C GLN A 13 9.54 9.21 -24.14
N LYS A 14 10.12 9.56 -22.99
CA LYS A 14 11.57 9.70 -22.82
C LYS A 14 12.19 8.37 -22.39
N ARG A 15 13.25 7.97 -23.10
CA ARG A 15 14.07 6.78 -22.79
C ARG A 15 15.45 7.23 -22.35
N LEU A 16 15.93 6.70 -21.23
CA LEU A 16 17.28 6.93 -20.73
C LEU A 16 17.94 5.59 -20.46
N THR A 17 18.98 5.28 -21.23
CA THR A 17 19.79 4.07 -21.01
C THR A 17 21.01 4.42 -20.18
N LEU A 18 21.19 3.69 -19.08
CA LEU A 18 22.29 3.83 -18.13
C LEU A 18 23.03 2.51 -18.04
N THR A 19 24.37 2.55 -18.01
CA THR A 19 25.18 1.33 -17.88
C THR A 19 25.92 1.37 -16.55
N GLY A 20 25.93 0.26 -15.82
CA GLY A 20 26.54 0.17 -14.50
C GLY A 20 26.86 -1.25 -14.08
N LYS A 21 27.53 -1.38 -12.94
CA LYS A 21 27.84 -2.67 -12.31
C LYS A 21 26.87 -2.91 -11.16
N ILE A 22 26.36 -4.13 -11.03
CA ILE A 22 25.64 -4.51 -9.81
C ILE A 22 26.66 -4.60 -8.68
N VAL A 23 26.45 -3.79 -7.65
CA VAL A 23 27.28 -3.78 -6.42
C VAL A 23 26.56 -4.42 -5.24
N ARG A 24 25.23 -4.58 -5.32
CA ARG A 24 24.42 -5.20 -4.28
C ARG A 24 23.19 -5.88 -4.86
N ILE A 25 22.84 -7.02 -4.30
CA ILE A 25 21.58 -7.72 -4.58
C ILE A 25 20.90 -7.98 -3.24
N VAL A 26 19.62 -7.65 -3.11
CA VAL A 26 18.84 -7.90 -1.91
C VAL A 26 17.51 -8.52 -2.33
N GLN A 27 17.14 -9.64 -1.73
CA GLN A 27 15.81 -10.21 -1.89
C GLN A 27 14.87 -9.55 -0.88
N SER A 28 13.76 -9.00 -1.37
CA SER A 28 12.73 -8.36 -0.55
C SER A 28 11.37 -8.90 -0.96
N ASN A 29 10.77 -9.73 -0.10
CA ASN A 29 9.56 -10.51 -0.41
C ASN A 29 9.77 -11.36 -1.68
N ASP A 30 8.92 -11.18 -2.70
CA ASP A 30 8.97 -11.88 -3.98
C ASP A 30 9.79 -11.14 -5.05
N ASN A 31 10.46 -10.03 -4.70
CA ASN A 31 11.21 -9.20 -5.65
C ASN A 31 12.71 -9.17 -5.36
N TRP A 32 13.49 -9.06 -6.43
CA TRP A 32 14.94 -8.85 -6.37
C TRP A 32 15.27 -7.36 -6.55
N LEU A 33 15.95 -6.79 -5.57
CA LEU A 33 16.45 -5.42 -5.59
C LEU A 33 17.93 -5.42 -5.98
N TYR A 34 18.26 -4.69 -7.04
CA TYR A 34 19.61 -4.57 -7.56
C TYR A 34 20.15 -3.16 -7.31
N GLY A 35 21.14 -3.06 -6.43
CA GLY A 35 21.94 -1.85 -6.26
C GLY A 35 22.99 -1.77 -7.36
N MET A 36 22.89 -0.76 -8.23
CA MET A 36 23.78 -0.58 -9.37
C MET A 36 24.64 0.67 -9.20
N GLN A 37 25.96 0.50 -9.33
CA GLN A 37 26.90 1.61 -9.46
C GLN A 37 26.98 2.01 -10.94
N LEU A 38 26.53 3.22 -11.25
CA LEU A 38 26.53 3.75 -12.60
C LEU A 38 27.95 4.02 -13.09
N SER A 39 28.20 3.73 -14.36
CA SER A 39 29.44 4.10 -15.03
C SER A 39 29.51 5.62 -15.20
N LYS A 40 30.72 6.16 -15.37
CA LYS A 40 30.92 7.59 -15.57
C LYS A 40 30.14 8.08 -16.80
N MET A 41 29.21 9.00 -16.57
CA MET A 41 28.39 9.61 -17.62
C MET A 41 29.09 10.83 -18.20
N ASN A 42 28.83 11.13 -19.48
CA ASN A 42 29.16 12.45 -20.03
C ASN A 42 28.15 13.52 -19.55
N THR A 43 28.49 14.80 -19.68
CA THR A 43 27.67 15.92 -19.18
C THR A 43 26.24 15.89 -19.72
N LYS A 44 26.05 15.50 -20.99
CA LYS A 44 24.72 15.40 -21.62
C LYS A 44 23.87 14.30 -20.99
N GLN A 45 24.43 13.10 -20.83
CA GLN A 45 23.76 11.95 -20.21
C GLN A 45 23.49 12.20 -18.73
N TYR A 46 24.41 12.85 -18.03
CA TYR A 46 24.22 13.25 -16.64
C TYR A 46 23.07 14.23 -16.48
N ASN A 47 22.97 15.25 -17.34
CA ASN A 47 21.86 16.20 -17.33
C ASN A 47 20.51 15.53 -17.66
N GLN A 48 20.50 14.56 -18.57
CA GLN A 48 19.32 13.75 -18.87
C GLN A 48 18.91 12.86 -17.70
N TYR A 49 19.88 12.25 -17.03
CA TYR A 49 19.68 11.50 -15.79
C TYR A 49 19.07 12.36 -14.70
N LEU A 50 19.66 13.52 -14.43
CA LEU A 50 19.10 14.48 -13.47
C LEU A 50 17.68 14.89 -13.86
N THR A 51 17.43 15.21 -15.14
CA THR A 51 16.08 15.57 -15.61
C THR A 51 15.08 14.43 -15.37
N PHE A 52 15.49 13.18 -15.59
CA PHE A 52 14.64 12.01 -15.36
C PHE A 52 14.32 11.81 -13.88
N ILE A 53 15.33 11.94 -13.02
CA ILE A 53 15.19 11.86 -11.56
C ILE A 53 14.35 13.03 -11.05
N TYR A 54 14.66 14.27 -11.39
CA TYR A 54 13.89 15.45 -10.98
C TYR A 54 12.47 15.46 -11.53
N ALA A 55 12.21 14.96 -12.74
CA ALA A 55 10.83 14.78 -13.23
C ALA A 55 10.06 13.70 -12.45
N GLY A 56 10.75 12.73 -11.83
CA GLY A 56 10.17 11.77 -10.88
C GLY A 56 9.99 12.35 -9.49
N PHE A 57 10.93 13.15 -9.04
CA PHE A 57 10.99 13.71 -7.68
C PHE A 57 10.29 15.06 -7.51
N ASN A 58 9.98 15.82 -8.57
CA ASN A 58 9.21 17.07 -8.47
C ASN A 58 7.80 16.88 -7.91
N GLN A 59 7.29 15.65 -7.89
CA GLN A 59 6.04 15.32 -7.20
C GLN A 59 6.24 15.11 -5.67
N ASN A 60 7.47 14.96 -5.19
CA ASN A 60 7.81 14.56 -3.81
C ASN A 60 9.00 15.30 -3.15
N LEU A 61 9.58 16.35 -3.76
CA LEU A 61 10.68 17.13 -3.16
C LEU A 61 10.18 18.49 -2.65
N PRO A 62 10.41 18.81 -1.37
CA PRO A 62 10.33 20.19 -0.92
C PRO A 62 11.52 20.99 -1.49
N LEU A 63 11.21 22.13 -2.11
CA LEU A 63 12.13 23.08 -2.74
C LEU A 63 13.10 23.70 -1.71
N TYR A 64 14.15 22.99 -1.30
CA TYR A 64 15.12 23.49 -0.31
C TYR A 64 16.49 23.88 -0.85
N TYR A 65 16.76 23.65 -2.13
CA TYR A 65 18.08 23.94 -2.71
C TYR A 65 17.97 24.83 -3.93
N ASP A 66 17.57 26.08 -3.71
CA ASP A 66 17.83 27.14 -4.66
C ASP A 66 18.70 28.21 -4.01
N LYS A 67 19.89 28.46 -4.58
CA LYS A 67 20.91 29.37 -4.02
C LYS A 67 20.53 30.86 -4.15
N ASN A 68 19.44 31.15 -4.86
CA ASN A 68 18.98 32.52 -5.14
C ASN A 68 17.82 32.99 -4.23
N LEU A 69 17.48 32.22 -3.17
CA LEU A 69 16.39 32.60 -2.26
C LEU A 69 16.87 33.56 -1.17
N SER A 70 16.28 34.76 -1.14
CA SER A 70 16.52 35.77 -0.11
C SER A 70 16.11 35.27 1.29
N ILE A 71 16.76 35.81 2.33
CA ILE A 71 16.57 35.41 3.73
C ILE A 71 15.12 35.57 4.20
N LEU A 72 14.40 36.57 3.71
CA LEU A 72 12.97 36.76 4.00
C LEU A 72 12.10 35.67 3.35
N SER A 73 12.46 35.26 2.13
CA SER A 73 11.82 34.16 1.40
C SER A 73 12.01 32.83 2.13
N ARG A 74 13.18 32.62 2.76
CA ARG A 74 13.46 31.46 3.62
C ARG A 74 12.57 31.45 4.86
N LEU A 75 12.36 32.58 5.52
CA LEU A 75 11.50 32.67 6.70
C LEU A 75 10.03 32.37 6.36
N ILE A 76 9.51 32.96 5.28
CA ILE A 76 8.14 32.69 4.80
C ILE A 76 7.98 31.21 4.44
N ASN A 77 8.97 30.61 3.77
CA ASN A 77 8.95 29.18 3.46
C ASN A 77 8.98 28.30 4.71
N ILE A 78 9.78 28.63 5.73
CA ILE A 78 9.80 27.87 6.98
C ILE A 78 8.43 27.94 7.68
N PHE A 79 7.79 29.10 7.70
CA PHE A 79 6.45 29.27 8.26
C PHE A 79 5.39 28.49 7.46
N GLN A 80 5.42 28.60 6.12
CA GLN A 80 4.53 27.84 5.26
C GLN A 80 4.75 26.33 5.39
N GLN A 81 6.00 25.87 5.47
CA GLN A 81 6.32 24.46 5.66
C GLN A 81 5.88 23.96 7.03
N ARG A 82 6.01 24.74 8.10
CA ARG A 82 5.46 24.35 9.42
C ARG A 82 3.93 24.27 9.39
N ILE A 83 3.26 25.22 8.74
CA ILE A 83 1.79 25.18 8.59
C ILE A 83 1.34 24.02 7.68
N THR A 84 2.12 23.72 6.64
CA THR A 84 1.81 22.67 5.67
C THR A 84 2.16 21.29 6.21
N LEU A 85 3.24 21.11 6.98
CA LEU A 85 3.58 19.86 7.69
C LEU A 85 2.56 19.50 8.76
N ILE A 86 1.92 20.49 9.38
CA ILE A 86 0.74 20.24 10.25
C ILE A 86 -0.42 19.67 9.43
N LYS A 87 -0.54 20.04 8.14
CA LYS A 87 -1.56 19.52 7.22
C LYS A 87 -1.15 18.22 6.51
N THR A 88 0.14 17.98 6.30
CA THR A 88 0.70 16.78 5.67
C THR A 88 1.41 15.91 6.70
N LYS A 89 0.67 15.46 7.72
CA LYS A 89 0.95 14.13 8.24
C LYS A 89 0.83 13.20 7.05
N PHE A 90 1.94 12.64 6.59
CA PHE A 90 1.93 11.47 5.73
C PHE A 90 1.14 10.40 6.48
N ASN A 91 -0.15 10.30 6.19
CA ASN A 91 -0.89 9.09 6.42
C ASN A 91 -0.21 8.08 5.50
N HIS A 92 0.70 7.28 6.04
CA HIS A 92 0.91 5.93 5.56
C HIS A 92 -0.43 5.21 5.74
N SER A 93 -1.40 5.54 4.89
CA SER A 93 -2.55 4.68 4.67
C SER A 93 -1.95 3.54 3.88
N SER A 94 -1.57 2.48 4.59
CA SER A 94 -1.43 1.15 4.01
C SER A 94 -2.52 0.99 2.96
N ALA A 95 -2.17 0.53 1.75
CA ALA A 95 -3.19 0.26 0.73
C ALA A 95 -4.34 -0.51 1.39
N PRO A 96 -5.59 -0.04 1.28
CA PRO A 96 -6.70 -0.61 2.02
C PRO A 96 -6.79 -2.09 1.67
N LEU A 97 -6.76 -2.96 2.67
CA LEU A 97 -6.90 -4.40 2.47
C LEU A 97 -8.30 -4.64 1.91
N ASP A 98 -8.41 -4.92 0.62
CA ASP A 98 -9.67 -5.27 -0.05
C ASP A 98 -9.52 -6.68 -0.64
N LEU A 99 -10.19 -7.65 -0.05
CA LEU A 99 -10.14 -9.05 -0.45
C LEU A 99 -11.54 -9.58 -0.69
N ASN A 100 -11.80 -10.09 -1.89
CA ASN A 100 -13.00 -10.88 -2.16
C ASN A 100 -12.77 -12.31 -1.67
N LEU A 101 -13.60 -12.79 -0.76
CA LEU A 101 -13.45 -14.10 -0.11
C LEU A 101 -14.49 -15.10 -0.62
N ASN A 102 -15.76 -14.68 -0.73
CA ASN A 102 -16.90 -15.54 -1.09
C ASN A 102 -16.92 -16.89 -0.35
N ILE A 103 -16.67 -16.86 0.97
CA ILE A 103 -16.55 -18.05 1.82
C ILE A 103 -17.87 -18.29 2.54
N LYS A 104 -18.41 -19.51 2.48
CA LYS A 104 -19.59 -19.92 3.24
C LYS A 104 -19.20 -20.34 4.65
N VAL A 105 -19.90 -19.82 5.65
CA VAL A 105 -19.68 -20.07 7.08
C VAL A 105 -21.01 -20.36 7.75
N GLN A 106 -21.03 -21.37 8.62
CA GLN A 106 -22.19 -21.65 9.45
C GLN A 106 -22.14 -20.77 10.71
N SER A 107 -23.26 -20.14 11.02
CA SER A 107 -23.43 -19.34 12.23
C SER A 107 -24.67 -19.78 13.00
N ASN A 108 -24.81 -19.29 14.23
CA ASN A 108 -26.02 -19.48 15.05
C ASN A 108 -27.29 -18.90 14.39
N TYR A 109 -27.13 -18.06 13.36
CA TYR A 109 -28.21 -17.44 12.61
C TYR A 109 -28.40 -18.02 11.21
N GLY A 110 -27.79 -19.16 10.92
CA GLY A 110 -27.87 -19.86 9.63
C GLY A 110 -26.61 -19.71 8.77
N GLU A 111 -26.74 -20.11 7.51
CA GLU A 111 -25.64 -20.08 6.53
C GLU A 111 -25.38 -18.62 6.09
N LEU A 112 -24.17 -18.14 6.38
CA LEU A 112 -23.68 -16.83 5.98
C LEU A 112 -22.57 -16.98 4.95
N THR A 113 -22.43 -16.00 4.07
CA THR A 113 -21.32 -15.92 3.12
C THR A 113 -20.49 -14.67 3.41
N ILE A 114 -19.23 -14.86 3.74
CA ILE A 114 -18.24 -13.78 3.82
C ILE A 114 -17.88 -13.39 2.39
N VAL A 115 -18.42 -12.27 1.90
CA VAL A 115 -18.22 -11.81 0.53
C VAL A 115 -16.88 -11.09 0.41
N ARG A 116 -16.61 -10.15 1.31
CA ARG A 116 -15.46 -9.26 1.20
C ARG A 116 -14.90 -8.86 2.56
N LEU A 117 -13.58 -8.69 2.64
CA LEU A 117 -12.88 -8.07 3.75
C LEU A 117 -12.32 -6.72 3.31
N LEU A 118 -12.68 -5.66 4.04
CA LEU A 118 -12.32 -4.26 3.81
C LEU A 118 -11.63 -3.71 5.07
N GLU A 119 -10.31 -3.78 5.11
CA GLU A 119 -9.49 -3.46 6.27
C GLU A 119 -9.96 -4.19 7.53
N ARG A 120 -10.73 -3.51 8.40
CA ARG A 120 -11.28 -4.03 9.65
C ARG A 120 -12.76 -4.37 9.57
N LYS A 121 -13.31 -4.48 8.35
CA LYS A 121 -14.74 -4.68 8.12
C LYS A 121 -14.99 -5.90 7.25
N LEU A 122 -16.04 -6.63 7.55
CA LEU A 122 -16.53 -7.75 6.73
C LEU A 122 -17.86 -7.41 6.10
N VAL A 123 -18.00 -7.76 4.83
CA VAL A 123 -19.28 -7.80 4.13
C VAL A 123 -19.79 -9.23 4.22
N LEU A 124 -20.90 -9.41 4.93
CA LEU A 124 -21.58 -10.68 5.08
C LEU A 124 -22.85 -10.66 4.24
N LYS A 125 -23.10 -11.78 3.56
CA LYS A 125 -24.32 -12.03 2.81
C LYS A 125 -25.10 -13.17 3.47
N THR A 126 -26.41 -13.02 3.57
CA THR A 126 -27.31 -14.00 4.19
C THR A 126 -28.49 -14.28 3.27
N GLN A 127 -29.00 -15.52 3.28
CA GLN A 127 -30.21 -15.88 2.55
C GLN A 127 -31.50 -15.43 3.24
N GLN A 128 -31.43 -15.14 4.55
CA GLN A 128 -32.54 -14.69 5.37
C GLN A 128 -32.21 -13.35 6.01
N PHE A 129 -33.23 -12.51 6.28
CA PHE A 129 -32.99 -11.22 6.93
C PHE A 129 -32.33 -11.42 8.29
N LEU A 130 -31.11 -10.88 8.45
CA LEU A 130 -30.32 -11.00 9.67
C LEU A 130 -30.21 -9.64 10.33
N PHE A 131 -30.86 -9.48 11.48
CA PHE A 131 -30.59 -8.36 12.38
C PHE A 131 -29.85 -8.86 13.63
N ALA A 132 -28.53 -8.99 13.50
CA ALA A 132 -27.64 -9.34 14.60
C ALA A 132 -26.72 -8.14 14.89
N PRO A 133 -26.97 -7.34 15.94
CA PRO A 133 -26.12 -6.19 16.26
C PRO A 133 -24.70 -6.63 16.62
N GLU A 134 -24.57 -7.78 17.29
CA GLU A 134 -23.32 -8.47 17.57
C GLU A 134 -23.38 -9.87 16.98
N LEU A 135 -22.27 -10.32 16.40
CA LEU A 135 -22.17 -11.60 15.73
C LEU A 135 -20.78 -12.18 15.98
N THR A 136 -20.70 -13.45 16.35
CA THR A 136 -19.45 -14.20 16.41
C THR A 136 -19.42 -15.21 15.28
N LEU A 137 -18.30 -15.25 14.55
CA LEU A 137 -18.07 -16.22 13.48
C LEU A 137 -16.74 -16.95 13.72
N GLU A 138 -16.70 -18.22 13.36
CA GLU A 138 -15.47 -18.98 13.35
C GLU A 138 -15.26 -19.57 11.95
N PHE A 139 -14.09 -19.33 11.37
CA PHE A 139 -13.71 -19.90 10.08
C PHE A 139 -12.24 -20.28 10.10
N GLU A 140 -11.92 -21.54 9.79
CA GLU A 140 -10.55 -22.09 9.76
C GLU A 140 -9.73 -21.77 11.04
N GLY A 141 -10.40 -21.78 12.19
CA GLY A 141 -9.80 -21.45 13.50
C GLY A 141 -9.53 -19.96 13.72
N ILE A 142 -10.08 -19.08 12.87
CA ILE A 142 -10.09 -17.63 13.08
C ILE A 142 -11.44 -17.26 13.70
N HIS A 143 -11.38 -16.74 14.92
CA HIS A 143 -12.56 -16.23 15.62
C HIS A 143 -12.76 -14.74 15.29
N PHE A 144 -13.93 -14.37 14.78
CA PHE A 144 -14.31 -13.01 14.44
C PHE A 144 -15.40 -12.52 15.39
N GLU A 145 -15.11 -11.43 16.09
CA GLU A 145 -16.10 -10.70 16.90
C GLU A 145 -16.57 -9.48 16.11
N LEU A 146 -17.84 -9.47 15.73
CA LEU A 146 -18.39 -8.57 14.73
C LEU A 146 -19.52 -7.71 15.31
N THR A 147 -19.52 -6.43 14.97
CA THR A 147 -20.63 -5.51 15.28
C THR A 147 -21.19 -4.91 14.01
N LEU A 148 -22.51 -4.97 13.87
CA LEU A 148 -23.22 -4.47 12.70
C LEU A 148 -23.04 -2.96 12.60
N CYS A 149 -22.50 -2.49 11.47
CA CYS A 149 -22.42 -1.07 11.17
C CYS A 149 -23.65 -0.59 10.42
N ARG A 150 -24.00 -1.29 9.34
CA ARG A 150 -25.15 -0.97 8.49
C ARG A 150 -25.50 -2.13 7.56
N ALA A 151 -26.75 -2.17 7.14
CA ALA A 151 -27.14 -2.90 5.94
C ALA A 151 -26.65 -2.16 4.68
N ILE A 152 -26.11 -2.90 3.72
CA ILE A 152 -25.78 -2.40 2.38
C ILE A 152 -26.97 -2.65 1.44
N LYS A 153 -27.54 -3.85 1.51
CA LYS A 153 -28.75 -4.28 0.80
C LYS A 153 -29.62 -5.12 1.74
N GLN A 154 -30.73 -5.66 1.25
CA GLN A 154 -31.61 -6.54 2.03
C GLN A 154 -30.90 -7.81 2.53
N ASP A 155 -29.91 -8.30 1.79
CA ASP A 155 -29.19 -9.54 2.05
C ASP A 155 -27.70 -9.35 2.36
N GLU A 156 -27.18 -8.11 2.26
CA GLU A 156 -25.77 -7.78 2.46
C GLU A 156 -25.59 -6.78 3.61
N PHE A 157 -24.75 -7.12 4.57
CA PHE A 157 -24.53 -6.39 5.80
C PHE A 157 -23.04 -6.12 6.02
N LEU A 158 -22.71 -4.92 6.49
CA LEU A 158 -21.36 -4.51 6.82
C LEU A 158 -21.14 -4.59 8.33
N TYR A 159 -20.17 -5.39 8.74
CA TYR A 159 -19.76 -5.57 10.12
C TYR A 159 -18.35 -5.04 10.36
N THR A 160 -18.09 -4.49 11.54
CA THR A 160 -16.72 -4.17 12.01
C THR A 160 -16.18 -5.28 12.89
N ILE A 161 -14.92 -5.65 12.67
CA ILE A 161 -14.19 -6.65 13.45
C ILE A 161 -13.58 -5.96 14.69
N HIS A 162 -14.06 -6.32 15.87
CA HIS A 162 -13.54 -5.77 17.14
C HIS A 162 -12.18 -6.35 17.52
N ASN A 163 -12.02 -7.65 17.37
CA ASN A 163 -10.79 -8.37 17.71
C ASN A 163 -9.74 -8.36 16.56
N TRP A 164 -9.75 -7.32 15.71
CA TRP A 164 -8.86 -7.19 14.56
C TRP A 164 -7.39 -7.29 14.91
N SER A 165 -6.96 -6.69 16.03
CA SER A 165 -5.58 -6.74 16.50
C SER A 165 -5.10 -8.18 16.72
N SER A 166 -5.95 -9.06 17.22
CA SER A 166 -5.64 -10.47 17.44
C SER A 166 -5.61 -11.25 16.13
N ILE A 167 -6.59 -11.01 15.25
CA ILE A 167 -6.71 -11.70 13.95
C ILE A 167 -5.54 -11.35 13.03
N HIS A 168 -5.18 -10.06 12.93
CA HIS A 168 -4.15 -9.58 12.01
C HIS A 168 -2.77 -10.19 12.26
N HIS A 169 -2.46 -10.58 13.50
CA HIS A 169 -1.20 -11.23 13.86
C HIS A 169 -1.27 -12.77 13.81
N SER A 170 -2.46 -13.34 13.55
CA SER A 170 -2.63 -14.79 13.53
C SER A 170 -2.03 -15.41 12.26
N GLN A 171 -1.38 -16.56 12.41
CA GLN A 171 -0.79 -17.28 11.28
C GLN A 171 -1.86 -17.81 10.34
N GLN A 172 -3.04 -18.18 10.86
CA GLN A 172 -4.18 -18.64 10.06
C GLN A 172 -4.67 -17.54 9.11
N PHE A 173 -4.80 -16.30 9.60
CA PHE A 173 -5.23 -15.18 8.78
C PHE A 173 -4.21 -14.83 7.68
N HIS A 174 -2.91 -14.85 8.00
CA HIS A 174 -1.87 -14.66 6.97
C HIS A 174 -1.88 -15.76 5.90
N ARG A 175 -2.24 -16.99 6.25
CA ARG A 175 -2.41 -18.08 5.27
C ARG A 175 -3.60 -17.81 4.36
N LEU A 176 -4.75 -17.44 4.93
CA LEU A 176 -5.98 -17.11 4.19
C LEU A 176 -5.77 -15.98 3.18
N ILE A 177 -5.06 -14.91 3.55
CA ILE A 177 -4.71 -13.83 2.62
C ILE A 177 -3.81 -14.34 1.49
N ARG A 178 -2.81 -15.18 1.79
CA ARG A 178 -1.87 -15.72 0.80
C ARG A 178 -2.52 -16.66 -0.21
N THR A 179 -3.51 -17.45 0.18
CA THR A 179 -4.24 -18.34 -0.73
C THR A 179 -5.12 -17.55 -1.69
N GLN A 180 -5.75 -16.47 -1.23
CA GLN A 180 -6.65 -15.65 -2.06
C GLN A 180 -5.90 -14.75 -3.05
N ASN A 181 -4.64 -14.38 -2.78
CA ASN A 181 -3.80 -13.60 -3.70
C ASN A 181 -3.12 -14.42 -4.81
N LYS A 182 -3.36 -15.73 -4.91
CA LYS A 182 -2.76 -16.62 -5.93
C LYS A 182 -3.61 -16.80 -7.20
N HIS A 183 -4.70 -16.06 -7.32
CA HIS A 183 -5.56 -16.01 -8.51
C HIS A 183 -5.60 -14.59 -9.09
#